data_AF-A0A1G9ZRS4-F1
#
_entry.id   AF-A0A1G9ZRS4-F1
#
_cell.length_a   1.000
_cell.length_b   1.000
_cell.length_c   1.000
_cell.angle_alpha   90.00
_cell.angle_beta   90.00
_cell.angle_gamma   90.00
#
_symmetry.space_group_name_H-M   'P 1'
#
loop_
_entity.id
_entity.type
_entity.pdbx_description
1 polymer ?
#
loop_
_entity_poly.entity_id
_entity_poly.type
_entity_poly.pdbx_seq_one_letter_code
_entity_poly.pdbx_strand_id
1 'polypeptide(L)'
;MWSYRLGRKRLGGTLAVVMALLLSGAIAGCQSPRADLQQLADQHGRQMQILSAQPFPLAALLPPETFRANRLRVYLEGDGHAWATATQPSLDPSPRKLLVPQLAVNDPTPSAYLARPCQFITAPACNAALWTNRRFSQAVVTSLSSALDQMKQRYGNNEFELIGYSGGATLALLLAGQRNDITRIQTIAGNLAPNQWTALKGLSPLNGSLDPLDYIQRLALIPQRHLSGTRDEMIPTELAKGYSRQLGNGACSQLIIVSGPSHEDGWEQVWKLWRGRDVVGCP
;
A
#
# COMPACT_ATOMS: atom_id res chain seq x y z
N MET A 1 -24.84 82.88 -5.84
CA MET A 1 -25.35 82.32 -4.57
C MET A 1 -24.76 80.93 -4.40
N TRP A 2 -24.17 80.65 -3.24
CA TRP A 2 -23.51 79.40 -2.87
C TRP A 2 -24.40 78.17 -3.03
N SER A 3 -23.81 77.03 -3.40
CA SER A 3 -24.25 75.69 -2.93
C SER A 3 -23.12 74.67 -3.07
N TYR A 4 -22.72 74.13 -1.93
CA TYR A 4 -21.68 73.13 -1.67
C TYR A 4 -22.17 71.68 -1.88
N ARG A 5 -21.18 70.78 -2.05
CA ARG A 5 -21.15 69.33 -1.70
C ARG A 5 -21.85 68.35 -2.67
N LEU A 6 -21.41 67.09 -2.84
CA LEU A 6 -20.64 66.19 -1.98
C LEU A 6 -19.82 65.22 -2.86
N GLY A 7 -18.57 64.94 -2.44
CA GLY A 7 -17.69 64.00 -3.13
C GLY A 7 -18.24 62.56 -3.10
N ARG A 8 -18.40 61.97 -4.28
CA ARG A 8 -18.70 60.55 -4.45
C ARG A 8 -17.42 59.75 -4.19
N LYS A 9 -17.24 59.32 -2.95
CA LYS A 9 -16.14 58.42 -2.56
C LYS A 9 -16.24 57.10 -3.33
N ARG A 10 -15.08 56.61 -3.77
CA ARG A 10 -14.83 55.32 -4.44
C ARG A 10 -15.37 54.14 -3.62
N LEU A 11 -16.67 53.83 -3.71
CA LEU A 11 -17.25 52.64 -3.08
C LEU A 11 -17.23 51.41 -4.01
N GLY A 12 -17.01 51.59 -5.32
CA GLY A 12 -17.04 50.50 -6.30
C GLY A 12 -15.77 49.63 -6.35
N GLY A 13 -14.62 50.16 -5.93
CA GLY A 13 -13.34 49.43 -6.01
C GLY A 13 -13.15 48.40 -4.90
N THR A 14 -13.62 48.68 -3.69
CA THR A 14 -13.43 47.78 -2.54
C THR A 14 -14.37 46.57 -2.58
N LEU A 15 -15.59 46.72 -3.10
CA LEU A 15 -16.52 45.58 -3.24
C LEU A 15 -16.06 44.55 -4.28
N ALA A 16 -15.44 45.03 -5.38
CA ALA A 16 -14.90 44.16 -6.43
C ALA A 16 -13.65 43.38 -5.96
N VAL A 17 -12.79 44.00 -5.15
CA VAL A 17 -11.60 43.35 -4.57
C VAL A 17 -11.98 42.30 -3.51
N VAL A 18 -13.01 42.58 -2.70
CA VAL A 18 -13.51 41.61 -1.70
C VAL A 18 -14.19 40.40 -2.37
N MET A 19 -14.94 40.59 -3.46
CA MET A 19 -15.48 39.46 -4.24
C MET A 19 -14.39 38.63 -4.92
N ALA A 20 -13.33 39.25 -5.45
CA ALA A 20 -12.21 38.52 -6.05
C ALA A 20 -11.38 37.72 -5.00
N LEU A 21 -11.28 38.23 -3.77
CA LEU A 21 -10.64 37.53 -2.65
C LEU A 21 -11.51 36.41 -2.06
N LEU A 22 -12.85 36.53 -2.12
CA LEU A 22 -13.78 35.47 -1.70
C LEU A 22 -13.93 34.37 -2.75
N LEU A 23 -13.79 34.66 -4.05
CA LEU A 23 -13.76 33.65 -5.12
C LEU A 23 -12.43 32.86 -5.19
N SER A 24 -11.34 33.38 -4.64
CA SER A 24 -10.04 32.66 -4.61
C SER A 24 -9.88 31.70 -3.43
N GLY A 25 -10.79 31.74 -2.45
CA GLY A 25 -10.80 30.85 -1.28
C GLY A 25 -11.59 29.54 -1.44
N ALA A 26 -12.28 29.34 -2.57
CA ALA A 26 -13.26 28.25 -2.73
C ALA A 26 -12.86 27.16 -3.75
N ILE A 27 -11.55 27.01 -4.03
CA ILE A 27 -11.02 25.88 -4.81
C ILE A 27 -10.21 24.94 -3.92
N ALA A 28 -10.71 24.63 -2.72
CA ALA A 28 -10.35 23.39 -2.05
C ALA A 28 -11.10 22.25 -2.76
N GLY A 29 -10.71 21.99 -4.01
CA GLY A 29 -11.27 20.89 -4.79
C GLY A 29 -10.98 19.56 -4.10
N CYS A 30 -11.89 18.60 -4.19
CA CYS A 30 -11.63 17.22 -3.76
C CYS A 30 -10.37 16.71 -4.46
N GLN A 31 -9.26 16.64 -3.73
CA GLN A 31 -8.02 16.08 -4.25
C GLN A 31 -8.22 14.57 -4.44
N SER A 32 -7.87 14.06 -5.62
CA SER A 32 -7.97 12.63 -5.90
C SER A 32 -6.87 11.87 -5.16
N PRO A 33 -7.06 10.59 -4.79
CA PRO A 33 -5.99 9.79 -4.17
C PRO A 33 -4.70 9.79 -4.98
N ARG A 34 -4.81 9.84 -6.32
CA ARG A 34 -3.65 9.96 -7.22
C ARG A 34 -2.89 11.27 -7.01
N ALA A 35 -3.61 12.38 -6.89
CA ALA A 35 -3.01 13.67 -6.63
C ALA A 35 -2.36 13.74 -5.23
N ASP A 36 -2.97 13.11 -4.23
CA ASP A 36 -2.35 12.98 -2.89
C ASP A 36 -1.05 12.17 -2.95
N LEU A 37 -1.05 11.06 -3.69
CA LEU A 37 0.14 10.23 -3.87
C LEU A 37 1.25 10.97 -4.62
N GLN A 38 0.90 11.73 -5.65
CA GLN A 38 1.85 12.58 -6.39
C GLN A 38 2.45 13.65 -5.47
N GLN A 39 1.61 14.36 -4.71
CA GLN A 39 2.07 15.37 -3.77
C GLN A 39 3.01 14.78 -2.71
N LEU A 40 2.69 13.60 -2.16
CA LEU A 40 3.56 12.91 -1.22
C LEU A 40 4.92 12.58 -1.84
N ALA A 41 4.92 12.14 -3.11
CA ALA A 41 6.15 11.82 -3.84
C ALA A 41 7.02 13.08 -4.02
N ASP A 42 6.42 14.17 -4.48
CA ASP A 42 7.12 15.44 -4.74
C ASP A 42 7.75 16.00 -3.46
N GLN A 43 7.02 15.96 -2.34
CA GLN A 43 7.51 16.41 -1.03
C GLN A 43 8.73 15.63 -0.51
N HIS A 44 8.90 14.38 -0.95
CA HIS A 44 9.99 13.50 -0.49
C HIS A 44 11.02 13.23 -1.59
N GLY A 45 10.99 13.98 -2.69
CA GLY A 45 11.92 13.80 -3.82
C GLY A 45 11.83 12.40 -4.45
N ARG A 46 10.64 11.78 -4.43
CA ARG A 46 10.38 10.46 -5.02
C ARG A 46 9.75 10.63 -6.39
N GLN A 47 9.96 9.65 -7.25
CA GLN A 47 9.35 9.63 -8.58
C GLN A 47 8.10 8.76 -8.56
N MET A 48 6.92 9.36 -8.70
CA MET A 48 5.71 8.63 -9.02
C MET A 48 5.75 8.20 -10.48
N GLN A 49 5.68 6.90 -10.75
CA GLN A 49 5.68 6.35 -12.11
C GLN A 49 4.57 5.33 -12.27
N ILE A 50 4.10 5.17 -13.51
CA ILE A 50 3.27 4.03 -13.90
C ILE A 50 4.18 3.03 -14.59
N LEU A 51 4.42 1.90 -13.92
CA LEU A 51 5.18 0.80 -14.47
C LEU A 51 4.30 0.05 -15.47
N SER A 52 4.81 -0.17 -16.69
CA SER A 52 4.14 -0.93 -17.75
C SER A 52 4.19 -2.44 -17.52
N ALA A 53 3.96 -2.87 -16.27
CA ALA A 53 3.86 -4.26 -15.87
C ALA A 53 2.73 -4.97 -16.60
N GLN A 54 2.87 -6.29 -16.77
CA GLN A 54 1.90 -7.14 -17.46
C GLN A 54 1.36 -8.21 -16.52
N PRO A 55 0.06 -8.54 -16.57
CA PRO A 55 -0.96 -7.99 -17.47
C PRO A 55 -1.51 -6.59 -17.10
N PHE A 56 -1.20 -6.05 -15.92
CA PHE A 56 -1.75 -4.78 -15.48
C PHE A 56 -0.65 -3.76 -15.17
N PRO A 57 -0.80 -2.50 -15.63
CA PRO A 57 0.10 -1.42 -15.22
C PRO A 57 -0.08 -1.14 -13.72
N LEU A 58 0.98 -0.62 -13.08
CA LEU A 58 1.01 -0.38 -11.64
C LEU A 58 1.56 1.00 -11.31
N ALA A 59 0.90 1.74 -10.42
CA ALA A 59 1.47 2.94 -9.83
C ALA A 59 2.56 2.57 -8.82
N ALA A 60 3.68 3.29 -8.85
CA ALA A 60 4.79 3.08 -7.94
C ALA A 60 5.41 4.41 -7.52
N LEU A 61 5.95 4.47 -6.29
CA LEU A 61 6.91 5.51 -5.89
C LEU A 61 8.29 4.89 -5.85
N LEU A 62 9.15 5.33 -6.74
CA LEU A 62 10.46 4.73 -6.93
C LEU A 62 11.55 5.51 -6.18
N PRO A 63 12.65 4.83 -5.77
CA PRO A 63 13.83 5.53 -5.27
C PRO A 63 14.50 6.31 -6.41
N PRO A 64 15.39 7.28 -6.09
CA PRO A 64 16.12 8.03 -7.12
C PRO A 64 16.84 7.13 -8.12
N GLU A 65 16.93 7.54 -9.38
CA GLU A 65 17.54 6.72 -10.44
C GLU A 65 19.01 6.37 -10.19
N THR A 66 19.71 7.14 -9.36
CA THR A 66 21.10 6.90 -8.94
C THR A 66 21.22 5.82 -7.86
N PHE A 67 20.12 5.40 -7.23
CA PHE A 67 20.13 4.40 -6.17
C PHE A 67 20.64 3.05 -6.67
N ARG A 68 21.54 2.41 -5.92
CA ARG A 68 22.00 1.05 -6.16
C ARG A 68 22.11 0.33 -4.82
N ALA A 69 21.67 -0.92 -4.77
CA ALA A 69 21.82 -1.79 -3.61
C ALA A 69 21.72 -3.26 -4.03
N ASN A 70 22.36 -4.18 -3.30
CA ASN A 70 22.18 -5.62 -3.55
C ASN A 70 20.74 -6.07 -3.26
N ARG A 71 20.09 -5.47 -2.25
CA ARG A 71 18.71 -5.75 -1.86
C ARG A 71 17.87 -4.48 -1.93
N LEU A 72 16.77 -4.53 -2.69
CA LEU A 72 15.78 -3.45 -2.73
C LEU A 72 14.60 -3.79 -1.80
N ARG A 73 14.27 -2.88 -0.89
CA ARG A 73 13.05 -2.97 -0.08
C ARG A 73 11.86 -2.41 -0.86
N VAL A 74 10.79 -3.19 -0.95
CA VAL A 74 9.55 -2.82 -1.66
C VAL A 74 8.36 -2.93 -0.73
N TYR A 75 7.61 -1.84 -0.61
CA TYR A 75 6.37 -1.75 0.14
C TYR A 75 5.18 -2.04 -0.78
N LEU A 76 4.36 -3.03 -0.43
CA LEU A 76 3.19 -3.45 -1.19
C LEU A 76 1.91 -2.95 -0.52
N GLU A 77 1.11 -2.21 -1.28
CA GLU A 77 -0.16 -1.65 -0.81
C GLU A 77 -1.19 -2.73 -0.43
N GLY A 78 -2.07 -2.40 0.51
CA GLY A 78 -3.19 -3.21 0.96
C GLY A 78 -4.37 -3.26 0.00
N ASP A 79 -5.51 -3.74 0.50
CA ASP A 79 -6.76 -3.85 -0.28
C ASP A 79 -7.33 -2.48 -0.70
N GLY A 80 -6.89 -1.39 -0.06
CA GLY A 80 -7.38 -0.04 -0.31
C GLY A 80 -8.89 0.06 -0.09
N HIS A 81 -9.55 0.91 -0.88
CA HIS A 81 -10.99 1.11 -0.79
C HIS A 81 -11.74 0.11 -1.70
N ALA A 82 -11.57 -1.19 -1.48
CA ALA A 82 -12.15 -2.23 -2.35
C ALA A 82 -13.69 -2.23 -2.39
N TRP A 83 -14.33 -1.83 -1.29
CA TRP A 83 -15.78 -1.86 -1.11
C TRP A 83 -16.29 -0.49 -0.69
N ALA A 84 -17.29 0.04 -1.39
CA ALA A 84 -17.95 1.30 -1.03
C ALA A 84 -18.99 1.09 0.08
N THR A 85 -19.61 -0.09 0.10
CA THR A 85 -20.49 -0.57 1.19
C THR A 85 -20.22 -2.05 1.45
N ALA A 86 -20.88 -2.66 2.43
CA ALA A 86 -20.73 -4.08 2.72
C ALA A 86 -21.02 -5.03 1.52
N THR A 87 -21.76 -4.56 0.50
CA THR A 87 -22.18 -5.36 -0.66
C THR A 87 -21.88 -4.73 -2.01
N GLN A 88 -21.45 -3.47 -2.05
CA GLN A 88 -21.15 -2.74 -3.29
C GLN A 88 -19.64 -2.56 -3.46
N PRO A 89 -19.01 -3.17 -4.48
CA PRO A 89 -17.63 -2.88 -4.83
C PRO A 89 -17.44 -1.40 -5.15
N SER A 90 -16.30 -0.84 -4.75
CA SER A 90 -15.94 0.54 -5.09
C SER A 90 -15.68 0.69 -6.60
N LEU A 91 -15.90 1.90 -7.11
CA LEU A 91 -15.52 2.31 -8.47
C LEU A 91 -14.04 2.70 -8.57
N ASP A 92 -13.42 3.05 -7.43
CA ASP A 92 -12.02 3.43 -7.29
C ASP A 92 -11.44 2.68 -6.08
N PRO A 93 -10.61 1.64 -6.28
CA PRO A 93 -10.06 0.85 -5.19
C PRO A 93 -8.86 1.54 -4.51
N SER A 94 -8.47 2.75 -4.95
CA SER A 94 -7.36 3.49 -4.35
C SER A 94 -7.57 3.69 -2.85
N PRO A 95 -6.54 3.48 -2.02
CA PRO A 95 -6.64 3.75 -0.59
C PRO A 95 -6.88 5.25 -0.37
N ARG A 96 -7.71 5.57 0.64
CA ARG A 96 -7.99 6.96 1.04
C ARG A 96 -6.96 7.50 2.02
N LYS A 97 -6.31 6.62 2.79
CA LYS A 97 -5.16 6.95 3.64
C LYS A 97 -3.89 6.43 2.97
N LEU A 98 -2.86 7.26 2.87
CA LEU A 98 -1.59 6.91 2.24
C LEU A 98 -0.59 6.28 3.22
N LEU A 99 -1.06 5.37 4.09
CA LEU A 99 -0.21 4.74 5.11
C LEU A 99 1.03 4.09 4.49
N VAL A 100 0.85 3.16 3.54
CA VAL A 100 1.97 2.40 2.96
C VAL A 100 2.94 3.29 2.15
N PRO A 101 2.46 4.22 1.28
CA PRO A 101 3.32 5.22 0.68
C PRO A 101 4.12 6.02 1.72
N GLN A 102 3.48 6.46 2.81
CA GLN A 102 4.14 7.19 3.89
C GLN A 102 5.23 6.35 4.57
N LEU A 103 5.01 5.05 4.79
CA LEU A 103 6.05 4.15 5.32
C LEU A 103 7.26 4.08 4.38
N ALA A 104 7.02 4.01 3.07
CA ALA A 104 8.07 3.88 2.06
C ALA A 104 8.89 5.16 1.87
N VAL A 105 8.24 6.34 1.81
CA VAL A 105 8.95 7.62 1.65
C VAL A 105 9.73 8.02 2.90
N ASN A 106 9.27 7.58 4.08
CA ASN A 106 9.96 7.82 5.35
C ASN A 106 10.98 6.75 5.72
N ASP A 107 11.15 5.69 4.92
CA ASP A 107 12.16 4.65 5.16
C ASP A 107 13.57 5.28 5.16
N PRO A 108 14.43 5.02 6.17
CA PRO A 108 15.78 5.58 6.22
C PRO A 108 16.66 5.13 5.06
N THR A 109 16.31 4.02 4.41
CA THR A 109 16.96 3.54 3.19
C THR A 109 16.05 3.80 2.00
N PRO A 110 16.60 4.24 0.84
CA PRO A 110 15.78 4.36 -0.36
C PRO A 110 15.09 3.03 -0.68
N SER A 111 13.77 3.10 -0.80
CA SER A 111 12.88 1.96 -0.99
C SER A 111 12.01 2.16 -2.22
N ALA A 112 11.20 1.19 -2.60
CA ALA A 112 10.10 1.39 -3.54
C ALA A 112 8.75 1.19 -2.83
N TYR A 113 7.73 1.89 -3.31
CA TYR A 113 6.33 1.59 -3.03
C TYR A 113 5.67 1.11 -4.32
N LEU A 114 4.83 0.08 -4.21
CA LEU A 114 4.09 -0.50 -5.32
C LEU A 114 2.61 -0.63 -4.94
N ALA A 115 1.78 0.11 -5.67
CA ALA A 115 0.34 -0.03 -5.59
C ALA A 115 -0.11 -1.31 -6.29
N ARG A 116 -1.39 -1.66 -6.12
CA ARG A 116 -2.00 -2.80 -6.79
C ARG A 116 -2.64 -2.40 -8.13
N PRO A 117 -2.99 -3.36 -8.99
CA PRO A 117 -3.76 -3.07 -10.19
C PRO A 117 -4.96 -2.17 -9.89
N CYS A 118 -5.13 -1.13 -10.71
CA CYS A 118 -6.26 -0.19 -10.64
C CYS A 118 -6.29 0.74 -9.41
N GLN A 119 -5.26 0.74 -8.55
CA GLN A 119 -5.08 1.77 -7.53
C GLN A 119 -4.28 2.94 -8.11
N PHE A 120 -4.78 4.16 -7.93
CA PHE A 120 -4.24 5.44 -8.41
C PHE A 120 -4.17 5.60 -9.93
N ILE A 121 -4.70 4.63 -10.67
CA ILE A 121 -4.74 4.60 -12.13
C ILE A 121 -6.05 3.97 -12.61
N THR A 122 -6.45 4.34 -13.82
CA THR A 122 -7.49 3.67 -14.57
C THR A 122 -6.86 3.04 -15.80
N ALA A 123 -7.19 1.78 -16.08
CA ALA A 123 -6.77 1.07 -17.29
C ALA A 123 -7.97 0.28 -17.84
N PRO A 124 -8.01 -0.04 -19.15
CA PRO A 124 -9.14 -0.78 -19.74
C PRO A 124 -9.43 -2.13 -19.06
N ALA A 125 -8.40 -2.78 -18.51
CA ALA A 125 -8.54 -4.06 -17.84
C ALA A 125 -9.09 -3.95 -16.40
N CYS A 126 -9.27 -2.73 -15.87
CA CYS A 126 -9.77 -2.50 -14.53
C CYS A 126 -11.23 -2.88 -14.40
N ASN A 127 -11.50 -3.80 -13.49
CA ASN A 127 -12.83 -4.27 -13.15
C ASN A 127 -12.87 -4.74 -11.70
N ALA A 128 -14.08 -4.72 -11.12
CA ALA A 128 -14.26 -4.97 -9.69
C ALA A 128 -13.70 -6.30 -9.18
N ALA A 129 -13.60 -7.34 -10.03
CA ALA A 129 -13.04 -8.61 -9.62
C ALA A 129 -11.57 -8.48 -9.15
N LEU A 130 -10.80 -7.55 -9.73
CA LEU A 130 -9.37 -7.34 -9.41
C LEU A 130 -9.10 -6.81 -8.00
N TRP A 131 -10.10 -6.21 -7.35
CA TRP A 131 -10.01 -5.78 -5.94
C TRP A 131 -11.05 -6.47 -5.05
N THR A 132 -11.82 -7.42 -5.57
CA THR A 132 -12.78 -8.23 -4.79
C THR A 132 -12.36 -9.70 -4.77
N ASN A 133 -13.06 -10.60 -5.47
CA ASN A 133 -12.82 -12.03 -5.38
C ASN A 133 -11.50 -12.50 -6.03
N ARG A 134 -10.98 -11.80 -7.04
CA ARG A 134 -9.72 -12.13 -7.75
C ARG A 134 -8.53 -11.28 -7.29
N ARG A 135 -8.64 -10.66 -6.12
CA ARG A 135 -7.66 -9.71 -5.59
C ARG A 135 -6.26 -10.29 -5.37
N PHE A 136 -6.15 -11.61 -5.23
CA PHE A 136 -4.86 -12.33 -5.15
C PHE A 136 -4.71 -13.36 -6.27
N SER A 137 -5.35 -13.12 -7.43
CA SER A 137 -5.23 -14.02 -8.58
C SER A 137 -3.82 -14.05 -9.15
N GLN A 138 -3.50 -15.12 -9.90
CA GLN A 138 -2.20 -15.24 -10.57
C GLN A 138 -1.90 -14.03 -11.47
N ALA A 139 -2.89 -13.44 -12.13
CA ALA A 139 -2.70 -12.25 -12.97
C ALA A 139 -2.22 -11.02 -12.16
N VAL A 140 -2.72 -10.85 -10.92
CA VAL A 140 -2.26 -9.79 -10.01
C VAL A 140 -0.82 -10.06 -9.55
N VAL A 141 -0.52 -11.29 -9.13
CA VAL A 141 0.83 -11.70 -8.71
C VAL A 141 1.84 -11.55 -9.85
N THR A 142 1.48 -11.96 -11.07
CA THR A 142 2.31 -11.80 -12.27
C THR A 142 2.59 -10.32 -12.58
N SER A 143 1.61 -9.42 -12.42
CA SER A 143 1.82 -7.98 -12.61
C SER A 143 2.83 -7.41 -11.62
N LEU A 144 2.70 -7.77 -10.34
CA LEU A 144 3.64 -7.33 -9.31
C LEU A 144 5.04 -7.92 -9.54
N SER A 145 5.12 -9.20 -9.92
CA SER A 145 6.38 -9.85 -10.29
C SER A 145 7.06 -9.15 -11.46
N SER A 146 6.31 -8.80 -12.50
CA SER A 146 6.82 -8.04 -13.65
C SER A 146 7.34 -6.65 -13.25
N ALA A 147 6.68 -5.97 -12.31
CA ALA A 147 7.18 -4.71 -11.76
C ALA A 147 8.48 -4.89 -10.97
N LEU A 148 8.62 -5.97 -10.19
CA LEU A 148 9.87 -6.30 -9.51
C LEU A 148 11.00 -6.54 -10.52
N ASP A 149 10.74 -7.23 -11.62
CA ASP A 149 11.76 -7.46 -12.66
C ASP A 149 12.25 -6.14 -13.30
N GLN A 150 11.33 -5.20 -13.55
CA GLN A 150 11.69 -3.85 -14.03
C GLN A 150 12.53 -3.09 -13.00
N MET A 151 12.20 -3.17 -11.71
CA MET A 151 13.02 -2.57 -10.64
C MET A 151 14.41 -3.22 -10.57
N LYS A 152 14.48 -4.54 -10.73
CA LYS A 152 15.73 -5.30 -10.77
C LYS A 152 16.67 -4.79 -11.86
N GLN A 153 16.14 -4.62 -13.07
CA GLN A 153 16.88 -4.09 -14.21
C GLN A 153 17.31 -2.64 -13.99
N ARG A 154 16.44 -1.81 -13.41
CA ARG A 154 16.70 -0.37 -13.16
C ARG A 154 17.76 -0.13 -12.09
N TYR A 155 17.73 -0.88 -10.99
CA TYR A 155 18.57 -0.63 -9.81
C TYR A 155 19.72 -1.63 -9.62
N GLY A 156 19.77 -2.69 -10.43
CA GLY A 156 20.83 -3.71 -10.37
C GLY A 156 20.82 -4.53 -9.08
N ASN A 157 19.70 -4.55 -8.34
CA ASN A 157 19.58 -5.39 -7.15
C ASN A 157 19.45 -6.86 -7.54
N ASN A 158 19.95 -7.76 -6.71
CA ASN A 158 19.78 -9.20 -6.91
C ASN A 158 18.73 -9.80 -5.97
N GLU A 159 18.37 -9.06 -4.92
CA GLU A 159 17.44 -9.50 -3.88
C GLU A 159 16.35 -8.45 -3.62
N PHE A 160 15.24 -8.92 -3.06
CA PHE A 160 14.14 -8.10 -2.56
C PHE A 160 13.84 -8.40 -1.09
N GLU A 161 13.55 -7.33 -0.35
CA GLU A 161 12.79 -7.40 0.89
C GLU A 161 11.38 -6.87 0.62
N LEU A 162 10.34 -7.65 0.91
CA LEU A 162 8.96 -7.23 0.72
C LEU A 162 8.30 -6.86 2.03
N ILE A 163 7.69 -5.67 2.08
CA ILE A 163 6.90 -5.18 3.21
C ILE A 163 5.44 -5.12 2.76
N GLY A 164 4.60 -6.04 3.22
CA GLY A 164 3.20 -6.11 2.82
C GLY A 164 2.24 -5.62 3.90
N TYR A 165 1.32 -4.72 3.58
CA TYR A 165 0.28 -4.26 4.49
C TYR A 165 -1.08 -4.88 4.15
N SER A 166 -1.87 -5.34 5.12
CA SER A 166 -3.23 -5.86 4.87
C SER A 166 -3.21 -6.95 3.78
N GLY A 167 -3.99 -6.83 2.70
CA GLY A 167 -3.92 -7.73 1.54
C GLY A 167 -2.58 -7.72 0.77
N GLY A 168 -1.78 -6.65 0.89
CA GLY A 168 -0.40 -6.59 0.40
C GLY A 168 0.52 -7.60 1.09
N ALA A 169 0.20 -8.02 2.32
CA ALA A 169 0.89 -9.13 2.98
C ALA A 169 0.66 -10.46 2.27
N THR A 170 -0.58 -10.72 1.84
CA THR A 170 -0.90 -11.89 1.01
C THR A 170 -0.06 -11.88 -0.27
N LEU A 171 0.01 -10.73 -0.94
CA LEU A 171 0.78 -10.57 -2.17
C LEU A 171 2.29 -10.73 -1.95
N ALA A 172 2.83 -10.22 -0.84
CA ALA A 172 4.24 -10.41 -0.48
C ALA A 172 4.58 -11.90 -0.33
N LEU A 173 3.72 -12.66 0.37
CA LEU A 173 3.89 -14.10 0.55
C LEU A 173 3.73 -14.86 -0.77
N LEU A 174 2.72 -14.54 -1.58
CA LEU A 174 2.53 -15.19 -2.89
C LEU A 174 3.72 -14.94 -3.83
N LEU A 175 4.25 -13.72 -3.87
CA LEU A 175 5.46 -13.41 -4.63
C LEU A 175 6.65 -14.23 -4.13
N ALA A 176 6.84 -14.33 -2.81
CA ALA A 176 7.93 -15.11 -2.22
C ALA A 176 7.78 -16.63 -2.47
N GLY A 177 6.54 -17.12 -2.53
CA GLY A 177 6.19 -18.47 -2.93
C GLY A 177 6.52 -18.79 -4.40
N GLN A 178 6.66 -17.77 -5.25
CA GLN A 178 6.85 -17.93 -6.69
C GLN A 178 8.21 -17.42 -7.21
N ARG A 179 8.96 -16.62 -6.43
CA ARG A 179 10.23 -16.02 -6.85
C ARG A 179 11.39 -16.38 -5.93
N ASN A 180 12.56 -16.65 -6.52
CA ASN A 180 13.79 -17.05 -5.82
C ASN A 180 14.61 -15.88 -5.26
N ASP A 181 14.30 -14.64 -5.64
CA ASP A 181 15.06 -13.46 -5.26
C ASP A 181 14.42 -12.65 -4.11
N ILE A 182 13.38 -13.17 -3.47
CA ILE A 182 12.81 -12.57 -2.26
C ILE A 182 13.48 -13.23 -1.04
N THR A 183 14.32 -12.46 -0.35
CA THR A 183 15.16 -12.97 0.73
C THR A 183 14.67 -12.54 2.12
N ARG A 184 13.65 -11.68 2.19
CA ARG A 184 13.05 -11.25 3.45
C ARG A 184 11.61 -10.79 3.24
N ILE A 185 10.74 -11.14 4.18
CA ILE A 185 9.34 -10.71 4.19
C ILE A 185 9.04 -10.04 5.52
N GLN A 186 8.34 -8.92 5.48
CA GLN A 186 7.69 -8.38 6.65
C GLN A 186 6.27 -7.99 6.34
N THR A 187 5.38 -8.13 7.33
CA THR A 187 3.97 -7.78 7.13
C THR A 187 3.45 -6.92 8.27
N ILE A 188 2.58 -5.99 7.94
CA ILE A 188 1.93 -5.06 8.88
C ILE A 188 0.43 -5.26 8.75
N ALA A 189 -0.27 -5.58 9.84
CA ALA A 189 -1.72 -5.86 9.80
C ALA A 189 -2.11 -6.86 8.68
N GLY A 190 -1.25 -7.85 8.44
CA GLY A 190 -1.24 -8.62 7.19
C GLY A 190 -2.25 -9.77 7.15
N ASN A 191 -3.00 -9.89 6.06
CA ASN A 191 -3.83 -11.07 5.79
C ASN A 191 -2.96 -12.23 5.29
N LEU A 192 -2.45 -13.06 6.22
CA LEU A 192 -1.48 -14.11 5.88
C LEU A 192 -2.12 -15.39 5.31
N ALA A 193 -3.43 -15.56 5.52
CA ALA A 193 -4.20 -16.73 5.12
C ALA A 193 -5.60 -16.28 4.65
N PRO A 194 -5.74 -15.82 3.40
CA PRO A 194 -6.93 -15.12 2.92
C PRO A 194 -8.18 -15.99 2.92
N ASN A 195 -8.06 -17.30 2.66
CA ASN A 195 -9.22 -18.21 2.73
C ASN A 195 -9.70 -18.40 4.18
N GLN A 196 -8.75 -18.58 5.12
CA GLN A 196 -9.06 -18.67 6.55
C GLN A 196 -9.67 -17.36 7.07
N TRP A 197 -9.19 -16.21 6.59
CA TRP A 197 -9.78 -14.91 6.89
C TRP A 197 -11.23 -14.81 6.42
N THR A 198 -11.54 -15.19 5.17
CA THR A 198 -12.92 -15.15 4.70
C THR A 198 -13.83 -16.07 5.50
N ALA A 199 -13.37 -17.28 5.85
CA ALA A 199 -14.13 -18.20 6.67
C ALA A 199 -14.38 -17.64 8.09
N LEU A 200 -13.34 -17.09 8.73
CA LEU A 200 -13.44 -16.47 10.06
C LEU A 200 -14.43 -15.30 10.07
N LYS A 201 -14.48 -14.53 8.97
CA LYS A 201 -15.34 -13.36 8.84
C LYS A 201 -16.73 -13.65 8.26
N GLY A 202 -17.03 -14.90 7.91
CA GLY A 202 -18.29 -15.26 7.25
C GLY A 202 -18.47 -14.60 5.87
N LEU A 203 -17.37 -14.25 5.21
CA LEU A 203 -17.36 -13.61 3.90
C LEU A 203 -17.41 -14.66 2.79
N SER A 204 -17.89 -14.25 1.60
CA SER A 204 -17.82 -15.10 0.42
C SER A 204 -16.36 -15.49 0.10
N PRO A 205 -16.11 -16.74 -0.33
CA PRO A 205 -14.79 -17.16 -0.75
C PRO A 205 -14.20 -16.29 -1.87
N LEU A 206 -12.88 -16.09 -1.84
CA LEU A 206 -12.15 -15.31 -2.85
C LEU A 206 -11.88 -16.16 -4.11
N ASN A 207 -12.95 -16.59 -4.79
CA ASN A 207 -12.86 -17.46 -5.95
C ASN A 207 -11.96 -16.85 -7.05
N GLY A 208 -10.91 -17.59 -7.41
CA GLY A 208 -9.89 -17.19 -8.37
C GLY A 208 -8.68 -16.45 -7.77
N SER A 209 -8.64 -16.28 -6.45
CA SER A 209 -7.44 -15.87 -5.72
C SER A 209 -6.61 -17.07 -5.26
N LEU A 210 -5.29 -16.88 -5.18
CA LEU A 210 -4.34 -17.85 -4.64
C LEU A 210 -4.25 -17.74 -3.10
N ASP A 211 -3.75 -18.79 -2.45
CA ASP A 211 -3.49 -18.80 -1.00
C ASP A 211 -1.99 -18.97 -0.71
N PRO A 212 -1.36 -18.11 0.12
CA PRO A 212 0.01 -18.32 0.60
C PRO A 212 0.26 -19.69 1.23
N LEU A 213 -0.75 -20.31 1.85
CA LEU A 213 -0.61 -21.62 2.49
C LEU A 213 -0.31 -22.74 1.47
N ASP A 214 -0.63 -22.55 0.19
CA ASP A 214 -0.25 -23.48 -0.88
C ASP A 214 1.26 -23.49 -1.15
N TYR A 215 2.01 -22.51 -0.62
CA TYR A 215 3.45 -22.34 -0.78
C TYR A 215 4.23 -22.51 0.54
N ILE A 216 3.60 -23.10 1.57
CA ILE A 216 4.11 -23.09 2.94
C ILE A 216 5.52 -23.67 3.09
N GLN A 217 5.86 -24.74 2.35
CA GLN A 217 7.18 -25.39 2.40
C GLN A 217 8.30 -24.43 1.98
N ARG A 218 8.06 -23.63 0.95
CA ARG A 218 9.01 -22.63 0.47
C ARG A 218 9.05 -21.43 1.39
N LEU A 219 7.88 -20.96 1.84
CA LEU A 219 7.77 -19.83 2.76
C LEU A 219 8.50 -20.10 4.09
N ALA A 220 8.48 -21.34 4.58
CA ALA A 220 9.16 -21.72 5.81
C ALA A 220 10.68 -21.45 5.79
N LEU A 221 11.29 -21.40 4.60
CA LEU A 221 12.72 -21.18 4.39
C LEU A 221 13.11 -19.70 4.26
N ILE A 222 12.14 -18.81 4.13
CA ILE A 222 12.38 -17.37 3.92
C ILE A 222 12.24 -16.67 5.27
N PRO A 223 13.20 -15.83 5.71
CA PRO A 223 13.06 -15.02 6.92
C PRO A 223 11.84 -14.08 6.87
N GLN A 224 10.95 -14.20 7.86
CA GLN A 224 9.70 -13.45 7.93
C GLN A 224 9.48 -12.79 9.30
N ARG A 225 8.87 -11.60 9.29
CA ARG A 225 8.33 -10.96 10.50
C ARG A 225 6.92 -10.43 10.27
N HIS A 226 5.97 -10.85 11.08
CA HIS A 226 4.58 -10.45 10.99
C HIS A 226 4.18 -9.62 12.21
N LEU A 227 3.83 -8.36 11.98
CA LEU A 227 3.34 -7.45 13.01
C LEU A 227 1.80 -7.47 12.99
N SER A 228 1.19 -7.82 14.12
CA SER A 228 -0.26 -7.87 14.30
C SER A 228 -0.72 -6.98 15.46
N GLY A 229 -1.75 -6.18 15.23
CA GLY A 229 -2.27 -5.21 16.20
C GLY A 229 -3.39 -5.83 17.04
N THR A 230 -3.38 -5.65 18.35
CA THR A 230 -4.41 -6.23 19.23
C THR A 230 -5.79 -5.57 19.09
N ARG A 231 -5.89 -4.40 18.46
CA ARG A 231 -7.16 -3.73 18.13
C ARG A 231 -7.51 -3.80 16.65
N ASP A 232 -6.82 -4.64 15.88
CA ASP A 232 -7.15 -4.87 14.47
C ASP A 232 -8.35 -5.82 14.38
N GLU A 233 -9.52 -5.25 14.18
CA GLU A 233 -10.76 -6.00 13.95
C GLU A 233 -10.91 -6.46 12.50
N MET A 234 -10.19 -5.88 11.53
CA MET A 234 -10.29 -6.26 10.12
C MET A 234 -9.51 -7.55 9.87
N ILE A 235 -8.27 -7.63 10.39
CA ILE A 235 -7.38 -8.77 10.33
C ILE A 235 -7.00 -9.21 11.75
N PRO A 236 -7.82 -10.07 12.39
CA PRO A 236 -7.59 -10.50 13.76
C PRO A 236 -6.25 -11.22 13.95
N THR A 237 -5.59 -11.01 15.10
CA THR A 237 -4.32 -11.65 15.46
C THR A 237 -4.35 -13.18 15.39
N GLU A 238 -5.52 -13.81 15.57
CA GLU A 238 -5.66 -15.26 15.45
C GLU A 238 -5.30 -15.80 14.05
N LEU A 239 -5.45 -15.01 12.99
CA LEU A 239 -5.00 -15.40 11.66
C LEU A 239 -3.48 -15.51 11.59
N ALA A 240 -2.77 -14.54 12.17
CA ALA A 240 -1.32 -14.57 12.18
C ALA A 240 -0.77 -15.71 13.06
N LYS A 241 -1.42 -15.99 14.20
CA LYS A 241 -1.13 -17.17 15.02
C LYS A 241 -1.38 -18.47 14.26
N GLY A 242 -2.50 -18.56 13.53
CA GLY A 242 -2.84 -19.70 12.69
C GLY A 242 -1.82 -19.96 11.59
N TYR A 243 -1.39 -18.91 10.89
CA TYR A 243 -0.33 -18.98 9.89
C TYR A 243 0.99 -19.48 10.51
N SER A 244 1.42 -18.89 11.63
CA SER A 244 2.65 -19.31 12.33
C SER A 244 2.63 -20.78 12.75
N ARG A 245 1.48 -21.29 13.24
CA ARG A 245 1.32 -22.72 13.55
C ARG A 245 1.45 -23.61 12.32
N GLN A 246 0.88 -23.21 11.19
CA GLN A 246 0.92 -23.97 9.94
C GLN A 246 2.31 -23.95 9.29
N LEU A 247 3.05 -22.85 9.44
CA LEU A 247 4.42 -22.74 8.96
C LEU A 247 5.37 -23.69 9.72
N GLY A 248 5.07 -23.95 11.00
CA GLY A 248 5.77 -24.94 11.83
C GLY A 248 6.94 -24.35 12.62
N ASN A 249 7.35 -25.06 13.68
CA ASN A 249 8.33 -24.57 14.67
C ASN A 249 9.76 -24.40 14.14
N GLY A 250 10.10 -25.01 13.00
CA GLY A 250 11.41 -24.87 12.35
C GLY A 250 11.48 -23.73 11.34
N ALA A 251 10.38 -23.01 11.13
CA ALA A 251 10.32 -21.96 10.12
C ALA A 251 10.96 -20.66 10.59
N CYS A 252 11.53 -19.93 9.63
CA CYS A 252 12.20 -18.66 9.88
C CYS A 252 11.18 -17.51 9.99
N SER A 253 10.27 -17.58 10.97
CA SER A 253 9.18 -16.61 11.10
C SER A 253 8.99 -16.11 12.53
N GLN A 254 8.76 -14.82 12.66
CA GLN A 254 8.48 -14.14 13.92
C GLN A 254 7.09 -13.51 13.89
N LEU A 255 6.25 -13.85 14.86
CA LEU A 255 4.99 -13.14 15.11
C LEU A 255 5.19 -12.12 16.23
N ILE A 256 5.03 -10.84 15.92
CA ILE A 256 5.08 -9.73 16.86
C ILE A 256 3.66 -9.21 17.09
N ILE A 257 3.13 -9.46 18.29
CA ILE A 257 1.82 -8.93 18.69
C ILE A 257 2.05 -7.58 19.36
N VAL A 258 1.45 -6.53 18.81
CA VAL A 258 1.61 -5.15 19.25
C VAL A 258 0.32 -4.66 19.88
N SER A 259 0.40 -4.22 21.14
CA SER A 259 -0.75 -3.63 21.82
C SER A 259 -1.07 -2.25 21.25
N GLY A 260 -2.33 -2.01 20.86
CA GLY A 260 -2.82 -0.67 20.51
C GLY A 260 -3.14 -0.41 19.04
N PRO A 261 -2.33 -0.77 18.03
CA PRO A 261 -2.69 -0.51 16.63
C PRO A 261 -4.04 -1.13 16.24
N SER A 262 -4.84 -0.36 15.50
CA SER A 262 -6.02 -0.85 14.77
C SER A 262 -5.60 -1.38 13.39
N HIS A 263 -6.54 -1.61 12.48
CA HIS A 263 -6.15 -1.92 11.10
C HIS A 263 -5.38 -0.76 10.46
N GLU A 264 -5.89 0.46 10.59
CA GLU A 264 -5.39 1.62 9.84
C GLU A 264 -4.50 2.58 10.65
N ASP A 265 -4.54 2.52 11.99
CA ASP A 265 -3.92 3.55 12.83
C ASP A 265 -2.87 2.97 13.79
N GLY A 266 -1.84 3.77 14.08
CA GLY A 266 -0.74 3.43 15.01
C GLY A 266 0.45 2.73 14.36
N TRP A 267 0.32 2.29 13.10
CA TRP A 267 1.38 1.54 12.42
C TRP A 267 2.62 2.35 12.07
N GLU A 268 2.52 3.65 11.82
CA GLU A 268 3.70 4.49 11.50
C GLU A 268 4.73 4.48 12.64
N GLN A 269 4.27 4.68 13.88
CA GLN A 269 5.13 4.71 15.06
C GLN A 269 5.74 3.33 15.35
N VAL A 270 4.91 2.29 15.25
CA VAL A 270 5.37 0.90 15.40
C VAL A 270 6.41 0.58 14.33
N TRP A 271 6.12 0.88 13.06
CA TRP A 271 7.01 0.59 11.95
C TRP A 271 8.33 1.34 12.08
N LYS A 272 8.32 2.59 12.55
CA LYS A 272 9.56 3.34 12.84
C LYS A 272 10.49 2.60 13.81
N LEU A 273 9.95 1.87 14.79
CA LEU A 273 10.71 1.08 15.77
C LEU A 273 11.20 -0.26 15.20
N TRP A 274 10.49 -0.84 14.24
CA TRP A 274 10.75 -2.19 13.73
C TRP A 274 11.54 -2.22 12.42
N ARG A 275 11.33 -1.26 11.51
CA ARG A 275 11.88 -1.26 10.14
C ARG A 275 13.39 -1.43 10.00
N GLY A 276 14.14 -1.01 11.03
CA GLY A 276 15.61 -1.15 11.09
C GLY A 276 16.10 -2.34 11.90
N ARG A 277 15.21 -3.06 12.61
CA ARG A 277 15.58 -4.25 13.37
C ARG A 277 15.71 -5.44 12.44
N ASP A 278 16.71 -6.27 12.69
CA ASP A 278 16.87 -7.52 11.97
C ASP A 278 15.63 -8.40 12.09
N VAL A 279 15.32 -9.03 10.96
CA VAL A 279 14.41 -10.18 10.92
C VAL A 279 15.29 -11.37 11.22
N VAL A 280 15.00 -12.08 12.32
CA VAL A 280 15.83 -13.21 12.75
C VAL A 280 15.97 -14.20 11.60
N GLY A 281 17.23 -14.47 11.25
CA GLY A 281 17.58 -15.41 10.19
C GLY A 281 17.29 -16.85 10.60
N CYS A 282 17.27 -17.73 9.60
CA CYS A 282 17.27 -19.17 9.84
C CYS A 282 18.59 -19.58 10.53
N PRO A 283 18.59 -20.64 11.37
CA PRO A 283 19.81 -21.36 11.71
C PRO A 283 20.54 -21.87 10.45
#